data_AF-A0A7D3ZWW3-F1
#
_entry.id   AF-A0A7D3ZWW3-F1
#
_cell.length_a   1.000
_cell.length_b   1.000
_cell.length_c   1.000
_cell.angle_alpha   90.00
_cell.angle_beta   90.00
_cell.angle_gamma   90.00
#
_symmetry.space_group_name_H-M   'P 1'
#
loop_
_entity.id
_entity.type
_entity.pdbx_description
1 polymer ?
#
loop_
_entity_poly.entity_id
_entity_poly.type
_entity_poly.pdbx_seq_one_letter_code
_entity_poly.pdbx_strand_id
1 'polypeptide(L)'
;MYAYTGPPELLAHVRPGVPGAAATSSADIDRLAPGDEPFTYVVDLAGTLRLAPRRTEHVACAAGRPVLAAGEIMFERVRGEWCATEVSNQSTGYCPGPESWPHVAGALDRAGLPRPDGFTAAFVFRRCPGCGELNVVKDEYYVCVFCDGALTAT
;
A
#
# COMPACT_ATOMS: atom_id res chain seq x y z
N MET A 1 -5.51 11.08 2.28
CA MET A 1 -4.18 11.01 2.92
C MET A 1 -4.31 10.19 4.18
N TYR A 2 -3.36 9.30 4.42
CA TYR A 2 -3.35 8.34 5.53
C TYR A 2 -2.13 8.58 6.40
N ALA A 3 -2.38 8.82 7.70
CA ALA A 3 -1.32 8.88 8.70
C ALA A 3 -0.93 7.46 9.14
N TYR A 4 0.29 7.30 9.63
CA TYR A 4 0.69 6.03 10.23
C TYR A 4 -0.06 5.83 11.55
N THR A 5 -0.70 4.67 11.72
CA THR A 5 -1.44 4.29 12.93
C THR A 5 -0.96 2.96 13.50
N GLY A 6 0.07 2.36 12.90
CA GLY A 6 0.68 1.13 13.39
C GLY A 6 1.53 1.33 14.65
N PRO A 7 2.22 0.27 15.08
CA PRO A 7 3.02 0.29 16.30
C PRO A 7 4.09 1.40 16.31
N PRO A 8 4.17 2.25 17.35
CA PRO A 8 5.08 3.39 17.39
C PRO A 8 6.56 2.99 17.34
N GLU A 9 6.92 1.79 17.81
CA GLU A 9 8.26 1.24 17.72
C GLU A 9 8.73 1.12 16.27
N LEU A 10 7.87 0.70 15.33
CA LEU A 10 8.26 0.58 13.92
C LEU A 10 8.55 1.96 13.32
N LEU A 11 7.75 2.96 13.68
CA LEU A 11 8.00 4.35 13.29
C LEU A 11 9.32 4.89 13.87
N ALA A 12 9.64 4.55 15.13
CA ALA A 12 10.87 5.00 15.78
C ALA A 12 12.16 4.44 15.13
N HIS A 13 12.07 3.30 14.45
CA HIS A 13 13.20 2.69 13.73
C HIS A 13 13.37 3.23 12.30
N VAL A 14 12.45 4.06 11.81
CA VAL A 14 12.55 4.63 10.47
C VAL A 14 13.69 5.64 10.41
N ARG A 15 14.56 5.50 9.41
CA ARG A 15 15.54 6.53 9.06
C ARG A 15 14.82 7.68 8.35
N PRO A 16 14.71 8.88 8.96
CA PRO A 16 14.00 9.97 8.34
C PRO A 16 14.66 10.41 7.03
N GLY A 17 13.85 10.77 6.03
CA GLY A 17 14.34 11.35 4.78
C GLY A 17 14.88 10.36 3.73
N VAL A 18 14.87 9.05 4.00
CA VAL A 18 15.28 8.02 3.03
C VAL A 18 14.05 7.16 2.66
N PRO A 19 13.21 7.60 1.71
CA PRO A 19 12.07 6.82 1.27
C PRO A 19 12.52 5.64 0.40
N GLY A 20 11.58 4.76 0.07
CA GLY A 20 11.76 3.75 -0.97
C GLY A 20 12.16 4.37 -2.31
N ALA A 21 12.68 3.53 -3.20
CA ALA A 21 13.09 3.94 -4.53
C ALA A 21 11.91 4.52 -5.31
N ALA A 22 12.12 5.65 -6.00
CA ALA A 22 11.09 6.21 -6.87
C ALA A 22 10.94 5.34 -8.12
N ALA A 23 9.71 4.95 -8.43
CA ALA A 23 9.35 4.36 -9.72
C ALA A 23 8.63 5.41 -10.57
N THR A 24 9.38 6.07 -11.45
CA THR A 24 8.90 7.14 -12.34
C THR A 24 8.88 6.74 -13.81
N SER A 25 9.37 5.54 -14.11
CA SER A 25 9.45 4.98 -15.46
C SER A 25 9.59 3.47 -15.39
N SER A 26 9.34 2.79 -16.51
CA SER A 26 9.65 1.36 -16.68
C SER A 26 11.14 1.03 -16.47
N ALA A 27 12.04 1.96 -16.80
CA ALA A 27 13.47 1.81 -16.56
C ALA A 27 13.82 1.76 -15.05
N ASP A 28 13.03 2.40 -14.20
CA ASP A 28 13.21 2.32 -12.75
C ASP A 28 12.83 0.93 -12.23
N ILE A 29 11.76 0.33 -12.79
CA ILE A 29 11.38 -1.05 -12.48
C ILE A 29 12.48 -2.02 -12.92
N ASP A 30 13.07 -1.82 -14.10
CA ASP A 30 14.20 -2.64 -14.55
C ASP A 30 15.40 -2.59 -13.60
N ARG A 31 15.75 -1.41 -13.08
CA ARG A 31 16.86 -1.26 -12.12
C ARG A 31 16.58 -1.89 -10.77
N LEU A 32 15.31 -1.95 -10.37
CA LEU A 32 14.89 -2.63 -9.14
C LEU A 32 14.95 -4.16 -9.27
N ALA A 33 15.06 -4.67 -10.50
CA ALA A 33 15.18 -6.10 -10.80
C ALA A 33 14.10 -6.93 -10.06
N PRO A 34 12.81 -6.70 -10.37
CA PRO A 34 11.70 -7.41 -9.73
C PRO A 34 11.90 -8.92 -9.85
N GLY A 35 11.80 -9.61 -8.72
CA GLY A 35 11.76 -11.07 -8.66
C GLY A 35 10.34 -11.59 -8.53
N ASP A 36 10.20 -12.80 -7.99
CA ASP A 36 8.89 -13.47 -7.80
C ASP A 36 8.13 -12.99 -6.55
N GLU A 37 8.66 -12.02 -5.81
CA GLU A 37 8.02 -11.46 -4.62
C GLU A 37 7.49 -10.04 -4.91
N PRO A 38 6.27 -9.67 -4.42
CA PRO A 38 5.76 -8.31 -4.55
C PRO A 38 6.57 -7.30 -3.74
N PHE A 39 6.62 -6.05 -4.20
CA PHE A 39 7.19 -4.92 -3.48
C PHE A 39 6.22 -4.38 -2.43
N THR A 40 6.78 -3.93 -1.31
CA THR A 40 6.12 -2.95 -0.46
C THR A 40 6.07 -1.62 -1.22
N TYR A 41 4.89 -1.03 -1.41
CA TYR A 41 4.78 0.30 -2.01
C TYR A 41 4.08 1.31 -1.12
N VAL A 42 4.42 2.59 -1.35
CA VAL A 42 3.58 3.73 -0.97
C VAL A 42 3.46 4.70 -2.13
N VAL A 43 2.34 5.43 -2.17
CA VAL A 43 2.22 6.63 -3.00
C VAL A 43 2.42 7.83 -2.07
N ASP A 44 3.51 8.56 -2.27
CA ASP A 44 3.83 9.72 -1.43
C ASP A 44 2.87 10.89 -1.69
N LEU A 45 2.96 11.95 -0.89
CA LEU A 45 2.09 13.12 -1.01
C LEU A 45 2.26 13.90 -2.33
N ALA A 46 3.37 13.69 -3.05
CA ALA A 46 3.57 14.23 -4.39
C ALA A 46 2.98 13.32 -5.49
N GLY A 47 2.40 12.18 -5.11
CA GLY A 47 1.89 11.18 -6.04
C GLY A 47 2.98 10.27 -6.63
N THR A 48 4.19 10.27 -6.08
CA THR A 48 5.25 9.38 -6.59
C THR A 48 5.07 7.98 -6.03
N LEU A 49 5.15 6.96 -6.90
CA LEU A 49 5.23 5.57 -6.47
C LEU A 49 6.61 5.32 -5.86
N ARG A 50 6.65 4.92 -4.60
CA ARG A 50 7.85 4.51 -3.88
C ARG A 50 7.82 3.01 -3.65
N LEU A 51 8.90 2.33 -3.98
CA LEU A 51 9.03 0.88 -3.87
C LEU A 51 10.15 0.50 -2.90
N ALA A 52 9.90 -0.55 -2.14
CA ALA A 52 10.89 -1.21 -1.31
C ALA A 52 10.72 -2.74 -1.43
N PRO A 53 11.79 -3.53 -1.18
CA PRO A 53 11.67 -4.99 -1.18
C PRO A 53 10.57 -5.48 -0.25
N ARG A 54 9.99 -6.64 -0.56
CA ARG A 54 8.97 -7.29 0.28
C ARG A 54 9.41 -7.37 1.74
N ARG A 55 8.44 -7.29 2.66
CA ARG A 55 8.65 -7.29 4.12
C ARG A 55 9.33 -6.03 4.65
N THR A 56 9.61 -5.03 3.80
CA THR A 56 9.88 -3.68 4.30
C THR A 56 8.59 -3.11 4.88
N GLU A 57 8.65 -2.54 6.08
CA GLU A 57 7.51 -1.83 6.65
C GLU A 57 7.11 -0.64 5.75
N HIS A 58 5.81 -0.46 5.49
CA HIS A 58 5.33 0.68 4.69
C HIS A 58 5.78 2.02 5.27
N VAL A 59 5.90 2.12 6.61
CA VAL A 59 6.36 3.34 7.28
C VAL A 59 7.82 3.65 6.99
N ALA A 60 8.65 2.62 6.83
CA ALA A 60 10.03 2.79 6.37
C ALA A 60 10.07 3.20 4.90
N CYS A 61 9.27 2.56 4.03
CA CYS A 61 9.16 2.95 2.62
C CYS A 61 8.69 4.42 2.45
N ALA A 62 7.82 4.90 3.34
CA ALA A 62 7.36 6.28 3.37
C ALA A 62 8.31 7.26 4.07
N ALA A 63 9.47 6.81 4.59
CA ALA A 63 10.35 7.60 5.45
C ALA A 63 9.63 8.27 6.64
N GLY A 64 8.63 7.58 7.21
CA GLY A 64 7.82 8.04 8.34
C GLY A 64 6.78 9.09 7.99
N ARG A 65 6.57 9.36 6.69
CA ARG A 65 5.64 10.39 6.22
C ARG A 65 4.25 9.81 5.95
N PRO A 66 3.18 10.61 6.11
CA PRO A 66 1.87 10.23 5.61
C PRO A 66 1.86 9.96 4.11
N VAL A 67 0.90 9.15 3.67
CA VAL A 67 0.84 8.64 2.29
C VAL A 67 -0.53 8.89 1.67
N LEU A 68 -0.61 8.80 0.34
CA LEU A 68 -1.87 8.79 -0.40
C LEU A 68 -2.42 7.36 -0.57
N ALA A 69 -1.54 6.37 -0.64
CA ALA A 69 -1.86 4.95 -0.69
C ALA A 69 -0.67 4.13 -0.17
N ALA A 70 -0.91 2.89 0.24
CA ALA A 70 0.12 1.93 0.67
C ALA A 70 -0.39 0.50 0.47
N GLY A 71 0.51 -0.43 0.19
CA GLY A 71 0.17 -1.84 0.05
C GLY A 71 1.30 -2.65 -0.58
N GLU A 72 0.93 -3.71 -1.28
CA GLU A 72 1.86 -4.59 -2.00
C GLU A 72 1.57 -4.53 -3.51
N ILE A 73 2.63 -4.58 -4.33
CA ILE A 73 2.54 -4.53 -5.79
C ILE A 73 3.52 -5.49 -6.46
N MET A 74 3.05 -6.26 -7.44
CA MET A 74 3.87 -7.15 -8.25
C MET A 74 4.00 -6.60 -9.68
N PHE A 75 5.20 -6.76 -10.25
CA PHE A 75 5.49 -6.40 -11.62
C PHE A 75 5.95 -7.61 -12.41
N GLU A 76 5.40 -7.78 -13.60
CA GLU A 76 5.79 -8.83 -14.54
C GLU A 76 5.98 -8.26 -15.93
N ARG A 77 6.73 -8.99 -16.77
CA ARG A 77 6.85 -8.65 -18.19
C ARG A 77 5.73 -9.28 -19.00
N VAL A 78 4.80 -8.45 -19.46
CA VAL A 78 3.74 -8.86 -20.39
C VAL A 78 4.10 -8.37 -21.78
N ARG A 79 4.30 -9.31 -22.72
CA ARG A 79 4.72 -9.01 -24.11
C ARG A 79 5.99 -8.13 -24.20
N GLY A 80 6.89 -8.28 -23.22
CA GLY A 80 8.16 -7.56 -23.17
C GLY A 80 8.13 -6.23 -22.39
N GLU A 81 6.97 -5.77 -21.93
CA GLU A 81 6.82 -4.53 -21.17
C GLU A 81 6.53 -4.82 -19.69
N TRP A 82 7.04 -3.99 -18.78
CA TRP A 82 6.72 -4.08 -17.35
C TRP A 82 5.28 -3.65 -17.10
N CYS A 83 4.50 -4.51 -16.47
CA CYS A 83 3.12 -4.25 -16.07
C CYS A 83 2.95 -4.53 -14.58
N ALA A 84 2.19 -3.69 -13.88
CA ALA A 84 1.67 -4.05 -12.57
C ALA A 84 0.60 -5.12 -12.75
N THR A 85 0.84 -6.33 -12.23
CA THR A 85 -0.06 -7.48 -12.40
C THR A 85 -0.90 -7.76 -11.17
N GLU A 86 -0.31 -7.57 -9.98
CA GLU A 86 -1.02 -7.69 -8.71
C GLU A 86 -0.84 -6.41 -7.90
N VAL A 87 -1.94 -5.87 -7.37
CA VAL A 87 -1.92 -4.65 -6.56
C VAL A 87 -2.93 -4.80 -5.43
N SER A 88 -2.46 -4.59 -4.20
CA SER A 88 -3.31 -4.52 -3.02
C SER A 88 -3.17 -3.20 -2.28
N ASN A 89 -4.13 -2.89 -1.41
CA ASN A 89 -4.04 -1.83 -0.41
C ASN A 89 -3.69 -2.39 0.98
N GLN A 90 -3.06 -3.57 1.05
CA GLN A 90 -2.78 -4.25 2.31
C GLN A 90 -1.65 -3.55 3.07
N SER A 91 -2.00 -2.61 3.95
CA SER A 91 -1.08 -2.00 4.90
C SER A 91 -1.75 -1.86 6.25
N THR A 92 -1.35 -2.68 7.23
CA THR A 92 -1.88 -2.60 8.61
C THR A 92 -1.38 -1.36 9.36
N GLY A 93 -0.28 -0.75 8.90
CA GLY A 93 0.27 0.48 9.46
C GLY A 93 -0.48 1.73 9.01
N TYR A 94 -0.87 1.82 7.74
CA TYR A 94 -1.57 3.00 7.18
C TYR A 94 -3.08 2.81 6.99
N CYS A 95 -3.53 1.56 6.88
CA CYS A 95 -4.93 1.19 6.68
C CYS A 95 -5.66 1.95 5.54
N PRO A 96 -5.07 2.10 4.34
CA PRO A 96 -5.74 2.79 3.25
C PRO A 96 -6.98 2.02 2.79
N GLY A 97 -8.08 2.72 2.51
CA GLY A 97 -9.29 2.09 1.96
C GLY A 97 -9.24 1.93 0.44
N PRO A 98 -10.21 1.21 -0.17
CA PRO A 98 -10.32 1.06 -1.62
C PRO A 98 -10.34 2.38 -2.40
N GLU A 99 -10.85 3.45 -1.78
CA GLU A 99 -10.87 4.82 -2.31
C GLU A 99 -9.47 5.42 -2.55
N SER A 100 -8.41 4.78 -2.04
CA SER A 100 -7.03 5.16 -2.34
C SER A 100 -6.57 4.76 -3.75
N TRP A 101 -7.31 3.88 -4.44
CA TRP A 101 -6.95 3.38 -5.76
C TRP A 101 -6.58 4.46 -6.80
N PRO A 102 -7.34 5.58 -6.94
CA PRO A 102 -7.00 6.62 -7.93
C PRO A 102 -5.59 7.20 -7.77
N HIS A 103 -5.04 7.19 -6.54
CA HIS A 103 -3.67 7.64 -6.30
C HIS A 103 -2.63 6.64 -6.82
N VAL A 104 -2.90 5.34 -6.66
CA VAL A 104 -2.06 4.25 -7.19
C VAL A 104 -2.11 4.25 -8.71
N ALA A 105 -3.32 4.30 -9.27
CA ALA A 105 -3.56 4.39 -10.70
C ALA A 105 -2.82 5.58 -11.32
N GLY A 106 -2.99 6.78 -10.76
CA GLY A 106 -2.32 7.96 -11.27
C GLY A 106 -0.79 7.92 -11.14
N ALA A 107 -0.25 7.23 -10.13
CA ALA A 107 1.20 7.07 -9.99
C ALA A 107 1.77 6.12 -11.05
N LEU A 108 1.10 5.00 -11.30
CA LEU A 108 1.45 4.05 -12.36
C LEU A 108 1.32 4.68 -13.75
N ASP A 109 0.23 5.43 -13.99
CA ASP A 109 0.00 6.14 -15.26
C ASP A 109 1.10 7.17 -15.54
N ARG A 110 1.50 7.96 -14.52
CA ARG A 110 2.62 8.90 -14.64
C ARG A 110 3.95 8.21 -14.93
N ALA A 111 4.15 7.01 -14.40
CA ALA A 111 5.33 6.20 -14.66
C ALA A 111 5.29 5.46 -16.01
N GLY A 112 4.18 5.56 -16.75
CA GLY A 112 3.98 4.81 -18.00
C GLY A 112 3.91 3.30 -17.80
N LEU A 113 3.45 2.85 -16.63
CA LEU A 113 3.33 1.43 -16.27
C LEU A 113 1.87 0.98 -16.47
N PRO A 114 1.60 0.05 -17.40
CA PRO A 114 0.30 -0.60 -17.49
C PRO A 114 -0.11 -1.21 -16.15
N ARG A 115 -1.41 -1.15 -15.86
CA ARG A 115 -1.99 -1.52 -14.58
C ARG A 115 -3.39 -2.10 -14.75
N PRO A 116 -3.91 -2.82 -13.75
CA PRO A 116 -5.32 -3.20 -13.71
C PRO A 116 -6.24 -1.96 -13.58
N ASP A 117 -7.55 -2.18 -13.67
CA ASP A 117 -8.57 -1.14 -13.50
C ASP A 117 -8.84 -0.78 -12.03
N GLY A 118 -8.43 -1.66 -11.11
CA GLY A 118 -8.64 -1.59 -9.66
C GLY A 118 -7.56 -2.36 -8.90
N PHE A 119 -7.64 -2.35 -7.56
CA PHE A 119 -6.89 -3.31 -6.76
C PHE A 119 -7.28 -4.73 -7.16
N THR A 120 -6.30 -5.59 -7.41
CA THR A 120 -6.54 -7.03 -7.63
C THR A 120 -6.91 -7.73 -6.32
N ALA A 121 -6.50 -7.17 -5.18
CA ALA A 121 -6.95 -7.54 -3.85
C ALA A 121 -7.21 -6.29 -2.99
N ALA A 122 -8.48 -5.98 -2.76
CA ALA A 122 -8.89 -4.85 -1.93
C ALA A 122 -9.23 -5.30 -0.49
N PHE A 123 -8.78 -4.52 0.49
CA PHE A 123 -8.96 -4.73 1.92
C PHE A 123 -9.72 -3.55 2.52
N VAL A 124 -10.67 -3.84 3.40
CA VAL A 124 -11.41 -2.82 4.15
C VAL A 124 -11.00 -2.91 5.62
N PHE A 125 -10.25 -1.92 6.07
CA PHE A 125 -9.79 -1.83 7.45
C PHE A 125 -10.80 -1.06 8.31
N ARG A 126 -11.06 -1.55 9.53
CA ARG A 126 -11.90 -0.88 10.53
C ARG A 126 -11.27 -1.01 11.91
N ARG A 127 -11.19 0.09 12.65
CA ARG A 127 -10.93 0.02 14.09
C ARG A 127 -12.24 -0.14 14.83
N CYS A 128 -12.29 -1.10 15.75
CA CYS A 128 -13.47 -1.31 16.58
C CYS A 128 -13.64 -0.14 17.56
N PRO A 129 -14.82 0.51 17.63
CA PRO A 129 -15.06 1.57 18.61
C PRO A 129 -15.15 1.04 20.05
N GLY A 130 -15.43 -0.25 20.23
CA GLY A 130 -15.55 -0.89 21.55
C GLY A 130 -14.19 -1.25 22.16
N CYS A 131 -13.36 -2.00 21.44
CA CYS A 131 -12.07 -2.50 21.96
C CYS A 131 -10.83 -1.84 21.32
N GLY A 132 -10.98 -1.01 20.30
CA GLY A 132 -9.87 -0.33 19.61
C GLY A 132 -9.09 -1.18 18.60
N GLU A 133 -9.37 -2.48 18.53
CA GLU A 133 -8.65 -3.43 17.67
C GLU A 133 -8.85 -3.16 16.18
N LEU A 134 -7.79 -3.39 15.40
CA LEU A 134 -7.83 -3.30 13.95
C LEU A 134 -8.41 -4.59 13.36
N ASN A 135 -9.40 -4.43 12.50
CA ASN A 135 -10.09 -5.51 11.82
C ASN A 135 -9.95 -5.35 10.30
N VAL A 136 -9.91 -6.48 9.61
CA VAL A 136 -10.10 -6.59 8.16
C VAL A 136 -11.50 -7.14 7.94
N VAL A 137 -12.37 -6.35 7.32
CA VAL A 137 -13.73 -6.77 6.96
C VAL A 137 -13.64 -7.78 5.81
N LYS A 138 -14.35 -8.90 5.95
CA LYS A 138 -14.46 -9.95 4.94
C LYS A 138 -15.93 -10.12 4.58
N ASP A 139 -16.22 -10.31 3.29
CA ASP A 139 -17.57 -10.62 2.79
C ASP A 139 -18.66 -9.66 3.31
N GLU A 140 -18.34 -8.36 3.40
CA GLU A 140 -19.20 -7.31 3.95
C GLU A 140 -19.69 -7.56 5.39
N TYR A 141 -18.99 -8.39 6.15
CA TYR A 141 -19.32 -8.72 7.53
C TYR A 141 -18.64 -7.75 8.52
N TYR A 142 -19.38 -6.71 8.92
CA TYR A 142 -18.90 -5.62 9.78
C TYR A 142 -19.04 -5.93 11.29
N VAL A 143 -18.37 -6.99 11.74
CA VAL A 143 -18.32 -7.38 13.16
C VAL A 143 -16.87 -7.55 13.60
N CYS A 144 -16.55 -7.04 14.79
CA CYS A 144 -15.22 -7.17 15.36
C CYS A 144 -14.95 -8.61 15.78
N VAL A 145 -13.86 -9.20 15.28
CA VAL A 145 -13.50 -10.60 15.58
C VAL A 145 -12.99 -10.80 17.02
N PHE A 146 -12.73 -9.71 17.76
CA PHE A 146 -12.18 -9.75 19.11
C PHE A 146 -13.23 -9.59 20.22
N CYS A 147 -14.31 -8.85 19.96
CA CYS A 147 -15.31 -8.53 20.98
C CYS A 147 -16.76 -8.60 20.49
N ASP A 148 -16.99 -9.10 19.25
CA ASP A 148 -18.30 -9.20 18.60
C ASP A 148 -19.08 -7.88 18.45
N GLY A 149 -18.39 -6.74 18.65
CA GLY A 149 -18.97 -5.41 18.51
C GLY A 149 -19.17 -5.02 17.04
N ALA A 150 -20.22 -4.26 16.75
CA ALA A 150 -20.47 -3.74 15.40
C ALA A 150 -19.34 -2.79 14.94
N LEU A 151 -18.93 -2.95 13.67
CA LEU A 151 -17.98 -2.06 12.99
C LEU A 151 -18.72 -1.09 12.09
N THR A 152 -18.17 0.11 11.88
CA THR A 152 -18.77 1.10 10.96
C THR A 152 -18.67 0.62 9.52
N ALA A 153 -19.76 0.70 8.75
CA ALA A 153 -19.75 0.33 7.34
C ALA A 153 -19.09 1.39 6.43
N THR A 154 -19.17 2.67 6.82
CA THR A 154 -18.69 3.86 6.07
C THR A 154 -17.58 4.61 6.76
#